data_AF-A0A1W9LFQ4-F1
#
_entry.id   AF-A0A1W9LFQ4-F1
#
_cell.length_a   1.000
_cell.length_b   1.000
_cell.length_c   1.000
_cell.angle_alpha   90.00
_cell.angle_beta   90.00
_cell.angle_gamma   90.00
#
_symmetry.space_group_name_H-M   'P 1'
#
loop_
_entity.id
_entity.type
_entity.pdbx_description
1 polymer ?
#
loop_
_entity_poly.entity_id
_entity_poly.type
_entity_poly.pdbx_seq_one_letter_code
_entity_poly.pdbx_strand_id
1 'polypeptide(L)'
;KATVPYALYRMHGFISVFDARKTGFSEDDLKLLWESLVNAFENDRAAARGEMNPRKLVIFKHYSHLGNELSGRLFERVTVKKNSDLPRGKEDYTITVNKDNLPSDDKKKPLIEVKEWPEENIF
;
A
#
# COMPACT_ATOMS: atom_id res chain seq x y z
N LYS A 1 19.14 -11.74 22.52
CA LYS A 1 18.61 -10.73 21.59
C LYS A 1 17.38 -11.33 20.92
N ALA A 2 16.19 -10.74 21.05
CA ALA A 2 15.00 -11.22 20.36
C ALA A 2 15.06 -10.74 18.90
N THR A 3 15.07 -11.66 17.95
CA THR A 3 15.12 -11.35 16.52
C THR A 3 14.04 -12.13 15.79
N VAL A 4 13.37 -11.49 14.83
CA VAL A 4 12.42 -12.15 13.94
C VAL A 4 13.22 -12.69 12.74
N PRO A 5 13.25 -14.01 12.47
CA PRO A 5 14.04 -14.56 11.37
C PRO A 5 13.58 -14.04 10.01
N TYR A 6 12.26 -13.98 9.79
CA TYR A 6 11.64 -13.31 8.66
C TYR A 6 10.17 -13.07 8.98
N ALA A 7 9.63 -11.93 8.57
CA ALA A 7 8.21 -11.65 8.62
C ALA A 7 7.84 -10.64 7.53
N LEU A 8 6.63 -10.79 7.00
CA LEU A 8 6.01 -9.82 6.11
C LEU A 8 4.94 -9.06 6.89
N TYR A 9 5.18 -7.77 7.13
CA TYR A 9 4.24 -6.89 7.82
C TYR A 9 3.36 -6.16 6.81
N ARG A 10 2.10 -5.96 7.18
CA ARG A 10 1.12 -5.21 6.40
C ARG A 10 0.64 -4.01 7.21
N MET A 11 0.65 -2.84 6.58
CA MET A 11 0.11 -1.60 7.13
C MET A 11 -1.09 -1.14 6.29
N HIS A 12 -2.11 -0.58 6.93
CA HIS A 12 -3.21 0.12 6.27
C HIS A 12 -3.07 1.62 6.53
N GLY A 13 -3.15 2.42 5.47
CA GLY A 13 -3.08 3.88 5.54
C GLY A 13 -4.33 4.53 4.94
N PHE A 14 -4.64 5.74 5.40
CA PHE A 14 -5.80 6.50 4.95
C PHE A 14 -5.41 7.96 4.79
N ILE A 15 -5.84 8.58 3.70
CA ILE A 15 -5.61 10.01 3.43
C ILE A 15 -6.97 10.66 3.20
N SER A 16 -7.35 11.53 4.13
CA SER A 16 -8.62 12.26 4.12
C SER A 16 -8.49 13.54 3.30
N VAL A 17 -9.28 13.67 2.23
CA VAL A 17 -9.33 14.90 1.43
C VAL A 17 -9.79 16.10 2.26
N PHE A 18 -10.67 15.88 3.23
CA PHE A 18 -11.19 16.95 4.08
C PHE A 18 -10.10 17.51 5.01
N ASP A 19 -9.30 16.63 5.62
CA ASP A 19 -8.21 17.06 6.49
C ASP A 19 -7.05 17.65 5.68
N ALA A 20 -6.76 17.07 4.51
CA ALA A 20 -5.77 17.62 3.59
C ALA A 20 -6.07 19.08 3.20
N ARG A 21 -7.34 19.39 2.90
CA ARG A 21 -7.76 20.77 2.60
C ARG A 21 -7.59 21.73 3.77
N LYS A 22 -7.76 21.26 5.01
CA LYS A 22 -7.59 22.09 6.21
C LYS A 22 -6.12 22.37 6.51
N THR A 23 -5.25 21.40 6.28
CA THR A 23 -3.82 21.50 6.59
C THR A 23 -2.99 22.05 5.43
N GLY A 24 -3.56 22.15 4.23
CA GLY A 24 -2.85 22.54 3.02
C GLY A 24 -2.03 21.41 2.40
N PHE A 25 -2.28 20.15 2.78
CA PHE A 25 -1.61 18.99 2.21
C PHE A 25 -1.90 18.89 0.71
N SER A 26 -0.85 18.93 -0.08
CA SER A 26 -0.88 19.04 -1.53
C SER A 26 -0.63 17.69 -2.22
N GLU A 27 -0.83 17.66 -3.55
CA GLU A 27 -0.46 16.50 -4.37
C GLU A 27 1.07 16.28 -4.40
N ASP A 28 1.88 17.32 -4.19
CA ASP A 28 3.34 17.17 -4.11
C ASP A 28 3.77 16.56 -2.77
N ASP A 29 3.09 16.92 -1.67
CA ASP A 29 3.27 16.24 -0.38
C ASP A 29 2.86 14.76 -0.46
N LEU A 30 1.82 14.46 -1.25
CA LEU A 30 1.38 13.09 -1.49
C LEU A 30 2.44 12.27 -2.24
N LYS A 31 3.05 12.83 -3.28
CA LYS A 31 4.16 12.16 -3.99
C LYS A 31 5.35 11.93 -3.06
N LEU A 32 5.72 12.95 -2.27
CA LEU A 32 6.81 12.84 -1.30
C LEU A 32 6.52 11.76 -0.25
N LEU A 33 5.26 11.62 0.18
CA LEU A 33 4.85 10.54 1.08
C LEU A 33 5.04 9.16 0.44
N TRP A 34 4.67 8.98 -0.83
CA TRP A 34 4.90 7.72 -1.56
C TRP A 34 6.37 7.38 -1.70
N GLU A 35 7.19 8.35 -2.11
CA GLU A 35 8.64 8.21 -2.17
C GLU A 35 9.22 7.84 -0.80
N SER A 36 8.77 8.53 0.25
CA SER A 36 9.23 8.28 1.63
C SER A 36 8.86 6.89 2.12
N LEU A 37 7.67 6.36 1.77
CA LEU A 37 7.27 5.00 2.14
C LEU A 37 8.08 3.93 1.40
N VAL A 38 8.37 4.16 0.12
CA VAL A 38 9.20 3.26 -0.70
C VAL A 38 10.67 3.27 -0.25
N ASN A 39 11.15 4.39 0.27
CA ASN A 39 12.53 4.54 0.74
C ASN A 39 12.68 4.48 2.27
N ALA A 40 11.61 4.17 3.00
CA ALA A 40 11.54 4.36 4.46
C ALA A 40 12.66 3.67 5.24
N PHE A 41 13.11 2.51 4.76
CA PHE A 41 14.10 1.68 5.44
C PHE A 41 15.51 1.78 4.86
N GLU A 42 15.72 2.49 3.74
CA GLU A 42 17.05 2.62 3.13
C GLU A 42 18.01 3.38 4.03
N ASN A 43 17.50 4.42 4.70
CA ASN A 43 18.27 5.30 5.57
C ASN A 43 18.15 4.93 7.07
N ASP A 44 17.34 3.92 7.44
CA ASP A 44 17.13 3.47 8.83
C ASP A 44 17.88 2.16 9.12
N ARG A 45 19.15 2.11 8.72
CA ARG A 45 20.01 0.93 8.94
C ARG A 45 20.60 0.96 10.35
N ALA A 46 20.26 -0.03 11.16
CA ALA A 46 20.81 -0.21 12.50
C ALA A 46 21.07 -1.69 12.82
N ALA A 47 22.12 -1.98 13.60
CA ALA A 47 22.50 -3.35 14.01
C ALA A 47 21.39 -4.10 14.77
N ALA A 48 20.40 -3.39 15.34
CA ALA A 48 19.24 -3.97 16.00
C ALA A 48 18.08 -4.33 15.05
N ARG A 49 17.95 -3.64 13.91
CA ARG A 49 16.82 -3.76 12.98
C ARG A 49 17.04 -4.77 11.87
N GLY A 50 18.31 -5.08 11.56
CA GLY A 50 18.64 -5.97 10.44
C GLY A 50 18.26 -5.31 9.11
N GLU A 51 17.83 -6.13 8.15
CA GLU A 51 17.41 -5.67 6.82
C GLU A 51 15.88 -5.58 6.76
N MET A 52 15.35 -4.37 6.57
CA MET A 52 13.93 -4.10 6.36
C MET A 52 13.77 -3.50 4.96
N ASN A 53 12.83 -4.04 4.17
CA ASN A 53 12.61 -3.60 2.80
C ASN A 53 11.11 -3.47 2.53
N PRO A 54 10.64 -2.38 1.91
CA PRO A 54 9.30 -2.31 1.37
C PRO A 54 9.13 -3.37 0.28
N ARG A 55 8.04 -4.12 0.34
CA ARG A 55 7.77 -5.22 -0.62
C ARG A 55 6.73 -4.87 -1.66
N LYS A 56 5.74 -4.06 -1.28
CA LYS A 56 4.60 -3.70 -2.12
C LYS A 56 3.93 -2.47 -1.53
N LEU A 57 3.58 -1.51 -2.37
CA LEU A 57 2.69 -0.40 -2.02
C LEU A 57 1.49 -0.43 -2.95
N VAL A 58 0.29 -0.52 -2.37
CA VAL A 58 -0.98 -0.56 -3.12
C VAL A 58 -1.78 0.67 -2.74
N ILE A 59 -2.12 1.49 -3.74
CA ILE A 59 -2.82 2.75 -3.58
C ILE A 59 -4.21 2.60 -4.18
N PHE A 60 -5.24 2.91 -3.38
CA PHE A 60 -6.62 3.01 -3.82
C PHE A 60 -7.04 4.48 -3.83
N LYS A 61 -7.16 5.08 -5.01
CA LYS A 61 -7.61 6.47 -5.16
C LYS A 61 -9.10 6.49 -5.51
N HIS A 62 -9.88 7.12 -4.64
CA HIS A 62 -11.30 7.36 -4.86
C HIS A 62 -11.51 8.57 -5.79
N TYR A 63 -12.53 8.50 -6.64
CA TYR A 63 -12.92 9.62 -7.49
C TYR A 63 -13.62 10.74 -6.70
N SER A 64 -14.42 10.37 -5.70
CA SER A 64 -15.14 11.27 -4.80
C SER A 64 -14.33 11.56 -3.54
N HIS A 65 -14.36 12.81 -3.08
CA HIS A 65 -13.74 13.21 -1.82
C HIS A 65 -14.40 12.59 -0.58
N LEU A 66 -15.62 12.06 -0.69
CA LEU A 66 -16.30 11.33 0.39
C LEU A 66 -15.98 9.83 0.37
N GLY A 67 -15.23 9.36 -0.64
CA GLY A 67 -15.06 7.95 -0.93
C GLY A 67 -16.15 7.41 -1.86
N ASN A 68 -15.80 6.32 -2.54
CA ASN A 68 -16.68 5.56 -3.45
C ASN A 68 -16.83 4.09 -3.02
N GLU A 69 -16.10 3.67 -2.00
CA GLU A 69 -16.07 2.29 -1.51
C GLU A 69 -15.58 2.27 -0.06
N LEU A 70 -15.97 1.24 0.69
CA LEU A 70 -15.48 0.96 2.03
C LEU A 70 -14.03 0.51 1.95
N SER A 71 -13.18 1.15 2.76
CA SER A 71 -11.76 0.84 2.85
C SER A 71 -11.48 -0.62 3.21
N GLY A 72 -12.27 -1.23 4.11
CA GLY A 72 -12.16 -2.65 4.43
C GLY A 72 -12.28 -3.55 3.21
N ARG A 73 -13.26 -3.29 2.33
CA ARG A 73 -13.45 -4.04 1.08
C ARG A 73 -12.32 -3.82 0.09
N LEU A 74 -11.73 -2.62 0.07
CA LEU A 74 -10.54 -2.36 -0.75
C LEU A 74 -9.32 -3.11 -0.21
N PHE A 75 -9.15 -3.19 1.11
CA PHE A 75 -8.05 -3.94 1.71
C PHE A 75 -8.20 -5.44 1.54
N GLU A 76 -9.41 -5.99 1.55
CA GLU A 76 -9.66 -7.41 1.26
C GLU A 76 -9.23 -7.81 -0.16
N ARG A 77 -9.17 -6.86 -1.10
CA ARG A 77 -8.65 -7.10 -2.45
C ARG A 77 -7.15 -7.38 -2.48
N VAL A 78 -6.42 -7.04 -1.42
CA VAL A 78 -5.00 -7.38 -1.26
C VAL A 78 -4.91 -8.63 -0.41
N THR A 79 -4.55 -9.74 -1.05
CA THR A 79 -4.39 -11.03 -0.40
C THR A 79 -2.90 -11.38 -0.31
N VAL A 80 -2.52 -12.01 0.80
CA VAL A 80 -1.16 -12.49 1.03
C VAL A 80 -1.26 -13.96 1.39
N LYS A 81 -0.71 -14.81 0.51
CA LYS A 81 -0.63 -16.25 0.74
C LYS A 81 0.78 -16.63 1.12
N LYS A 82 0.90 -17.48 2.14
CA LYS A 82 2.16 -18.09 2.57
C LYS A 82 2.37 -19.39 1.77
N ASN A 83 3.54 -19.54 1.17
CA ASN A 83 3.89 -20.66 0.28
C ASN A 83 4.79 -21.71 0.95
N SER A 84 5.26 -21.44 2.16
CA SER A 84 6.16 -22.30 2.93
C SER A 84 5.78 -22.24 4.40
N ASP A 85 5.83 -23.36 5.15
CA ASP A 85 5.49 -23.41 6.57
C ASP A 85 6.38 -22.54 7.46
N LEU A 86 7.64 -22.34 7.06
CA LEU A 86 8.62 -21.51 7.76
C LEU A 86 9.22 -20.51 6.75
N PRO A 87 8.55 -19.39 6.51
CA PRO A 87 8.98 -18.44 5.51
C PRO A 87 10.27 -17.76 5.99
N ARG A 88 11.19 -17.59 5.06
CA ARG A 88 12.54 -17.03 5.26
C ARG A 88 12.89 -15.98 4.21
N GLY A 89 12.07 -15.79 3.19
CA GLY A 89 12.25 -14.77 2.18
C GLY A 89 10.95 -14.23 1.61
N LYS A 90 11.06 -13.21 0.75
CA LYS A 90 9.88 -12.63 0.06
C LYS A 90 9.19 -13.64 -0.86
N GLU A 91 9.96 -14.54 -1.47
CA GLU A 91 9.46 -15.54 -2.42
C GLU A 91 8.57 -16.61 -1.74
N ASP A 92 8.68 -16.75 -0.42
CA ASP A 92 7.78 -17.60 0.38
C ASP A 92 6.39 -16.99 0.57
N TYR A 93 6.14 -15.80 0.02
CA TYR A 93 4.86 -15.13 0.02
C TYR A 93 4.43 -14.76 -1.40
N THR A 94 3.15 -14.98 -1.69
CA THR A 94 2.51 -14.42 -2.88
C THR A 94 1.56 -13.32 -2.46
N ILE A 95 1.83 -12.11 -2.95
CA ILE A 95 0.96 -10.95 -2.77
C ILE A 95 0.14 -10.79 -4.04
N THR A 96 -1.18 -10.74 -3.93
CA THR A 96 -2.09 -10.59 -5.07
C THR A 96 -3.04 -9.43 -4.82
N VAL A 97 -3.21 -8.58 -5.82
CA VAL A 97 -4.12 -7.43 -5.80
C VAL A 97 -5.23 -7.68 -6.82
N ASN A 98 -6.46 -7.82 -6.33
CA ASN A 98 -7.63 -8.03 -7.18
C ASN A 98 -8.15 -6.70 -7.73
N LYS A 99 -7.87 -6.46 -9.02
CA LYS A 99 -8.32 -5.30 -9.81
C LYS A 99 -9.63 -5.56 -10.58
N ASP A 100 -10.22 -6.74 -10.45
CA ASP A 100 -11.47 -7.10 -11.14
C ASP A 100 -12.70 -6.53 -10.41
N ASN A 101 -13.78 -6.28 -11.16
CA ASN A 101 -15.06 -5.83 -10.60
C ASN A 101 -14.92 -4.62 -9.65
N LEU A 102 -14.13 -3.63 -10.03
CA LEU A 102 -14.02 -2.38 -9.28
C LEU A 102 -15.34 -1.60 -9.37
N PRO A 103 -15.74 -0.89 -8.31
CA PRO A 103 -16.92 -0.03 -8.32
C PRO A 103 -16.89 0.92 -9.51
N SER A 104 -18.00 0.99 -10.23
CA SER A 104 -18.15 1.82 -11.43
C SER A 104 -19.47 2.59 -11.35
N ASP A 105 -19.53 3.73 -12.04
CA ASP A 105 -20.77 4.50 -12.16
C ASP A 105 -21.74 3.89 -13.20
N ASP A 106 -22.91 4.51 -13.37
CA ASP A 106 -23.95 4.12 -14.35
C ASP A 106 -23.43 4.08 -15.80
N LYS A 107 -22.32 4.77 -16.07
CA LYS A 107 -21.65 4.84 -17.39
C LYS A 107 -20.45 3.89 -17.47
N LYS A 108 -20.29 2.97 -16.51
CA LYS A 108 -19.17 2.03 -16.39
C LYS A 108 -17.80 2.70 -16.25
N LYS A 109 -17.75 3.95 -15.78
CA LYS A 109 -16.49 4.61 -15.45
C LYS A 109 -16.00 4.07 -14.09
N PRO A 110 -14.74 3.66 -13.96
CA PRO A 110 -14.20 3.21 -12.67
C PRO A 110 -14.20 4.36 -11.66
N LEU A 111 -14.70 4.06 -10.46
CA LEU A 111 -14.76 5.01 -9.33
C LEU A 111 -13.56 4.90 -8.39
N ILE A 112 -12.75 3.84 -8.57
CA ILE A 112 -11.52 3.57 -7.85
C ILE A 112 -10.40 3.36 -8.86
N GLU A 113 -9.34 4.13 -8.73
CA GLU A 113 -8.07 3.88 -9.41
C GLU A 113 -7.16 3.08 -8.48
N VAL A 114 -6.56 2.00 -8.97
CA VAL A 114 -5.64 1.14 -8.21
C VAL A 114 -4.26 1.24 -8.83
N LYS A 115 -3.27 1.66 -8.05
CA LYS A 115 -1.86 1.67 -8.45
C LYS A 115 -1.03 0.79 -7.54
N GLU A 116 0.00 0.16 -8.12
CA GLU A 116 0.88 -0.76 -7.41
C GLU A 116 2.35 -0.44 -7.68
N TRP A 117 3.15 -0.34 -6.63
CA TRP A 117 4.61 -0.37 -6.73
C TRP A 117 5.12 -1.72 -6.22
N PRO A 118 6.11 -2.36 -6.88
CA PRO A 118 7.03 -1.81 -7.90
C PRO A 118 6.59 -1.94 -9.38
N GLU A 119 5.42 -2.47 -9.68
CA GLU A 119 4.99 -2.79 -11.04
C GLU A 119 4.63 -1.55 -11.88
N GLU A 120 4.19 -0.49 -11.21
CA GLU A 120 3.81 0.78 -11.81
C GLU A 120 4.66 1.89 -11.20
N ASN A 121 4.97 2.92 -12.00
CA ASN A 121 5.52 4.14 -11.44
C ASN A 121 4.40 4.94 -10.75
N ILE A 122 4.53 5.12 -9.44
CA ILE A 122 3.50 5.75 -8.58
C ILE A 122 3.86 7.18 -8.17
N PHE A 123 5.06 7.68 -8.50
CA PHE A 123 5.49 9.06 -8.29
C PHE A 123 6.24 9.65 -9.48
#